data_AF-A0A3D5CFM9-F1
#
_entry.id   AF-A0A3D5CFM9-F1
#
_cell.length_a   1.000
_cell.length_b   1.000
_cell.length_c   1.000
_cell.angle_alpha   90.00
_cell.angle_beta   90.00
_cell.angle_gamma   90.00
#
_symmetry.space_group_name_H-M   'P 1'
#
loop_
_entity.id
_entity.type
_entity.pdbx_description
1 polymer ?
#
loop_
_entity_poly.entity_id
_entity_poly.type
_entity_poly.pdbx_seq_one_letter_code
_entity_poly.pdbx_strand_id
1 'polypeptide(L)'
;MVWARRWFVLAPSTRVEFELRTTFYRRLQRLPVAFHDRWQSGQLLSRMMQDISIIRRWLAFGLVLLVVNVLTIIVGAVLLFQWHWLLGVIFLVTSAPLWYAGYRFEKRYGTLARQSQDQAGDLATSVEESVHGIRVLKAFGRGSHALQKFAR
;
A
#
# COMPACT_ATOMS: atom_id res chain seq x y z
N MET A 1 -20.46 4.33 22.13
CA MET A 1 -19.10 4.20 21.55
C MET A 1 -19.12 3.80 20.06
N VAL A 2 -19.67 2.63 19.68
CA VAL A 2 -19.64 2.15 18.27
C VAL A 2 -20.36 3.09 17.29
N TRP A 3 -21.50 3.64 17.67
CA TRP A 3 -22.29 4.57 16.83
C TRP A 3 -21.59 5.90 16.57
N ALA A 4 -20.92 6.47 17.58
CA ALA A 4 -20.14 7.70 17.43
C ALA A 4 -18.95 7.50 16.48
N ARG A 5 -18.17 6.42 16.66
CA ARG A 5 -17.09 6.06 15.74
C ARG A 5 -17.62 5.86 14.31
N ARG A 6 -18.76 5.17 14.16
CA ARG A 6 -19.38 4.91 12.86
C ARG A 6 -19.79 6.21 12.15
N TRP A 7 -20.34 7.18 12.88
CA TRP A 7 -20.79 8.47 12.34
C TRP A 7 -19.61 9.39 11.98
N PHE A 8 -18.63 9.51 12.89
CA PHE A 8 -17.42 10.31 12.67
C PHE A 8 -16.49 9.76 11.58
N VAL A 9 -16.51 8.45 11.34
CA VAL A 9 -15.60 7.82 10.38
C VAL A 9 -16.25 7.60 9.01
N LEU A 10 -17.48 7.07 8.96
CA LEU A 10 -18.07 6.67 7.68
C LEU A 10 -18.64 7.85 6.89
N ALA A 11 -19.30 8.80 7.55
CA ALA A 11 -19.92 9.93 6.86
C ALA A 11 -18.92 10.85 6.13
N PRO A 12 -17.82 11.31 6.77
CA PRO A 12 -16.84 12.15 6.07
C PRO A 12 -16.04 11.36 5.03
N SER A 13 -15.72 10.09 5.28
CA SER A 13 -14.96 9.27 4.33
C SER A 13 -15.71 9.05 3.01
N THR A 14 -17.03 8.83 3.07
CA THR A 14 -17.86 8.70 1.87
C THR A 14 -18.00 10.02 1.12
N ARG A 15 -18.05 11.16 1.81
CA ARG A 15 -18.05 12.48 1.17
C ARG A 15 -16.73 12.75 0.45
N VAL A 16 -15.60 12.48 1.10
CA VAL A 16 -14.26 12.63 0.50
C VAL A 16 -14.11 11.70 -0.71
N GLU A 17 -14.60 10.47 -0.65
CA GLU A 17 -14.61 9.56 -1.80
C GLU A 17 -15.44 10.12 -2.97
N PHE A 18 -16.64 10.64 -2.67
CA PHE A 18 -17.50 11.25 -3.68
C PHE A 18 -16.78 12.42 -4.34
N GLU A 19 -16.24 13.36 -3.57
CA GLU A 19 -15.50 14.51 -4.09
C GLU A 19 -14.27 14.12 -4.92
N LEU A 20 -13.49 13.13 -4.46
CA LEU A 20 -12.35 12.60 -5.19
C LEU A 20 -12.77 12.01 -6.53
N ARG A 21 -13.82 11.18 -6.57
CA ARG A 21 -14.32 10.59 -7.81
C ARG A 21 -14.89 11.64 -8.75
N THR A 22 -15.69 12.58 -8.25
CA THR A 22 -16.28 13.64 -9.06
C THR A 22 -15.20 14.55 -9.65
N THR A 23 -14.18 14.91 -8.86
CA THR A 23 -13.06 15.75 -9.32
C THR A 23 -12.20 15.01 -10.33
N PHE A 24 -11.90 13.73 -10.09
CA PHE A 24 -11.16 12.87 -11.03
C PHE A 24 -11.90 12.78 -12.38
N TYR A 25 -13.19 12.48 -12.34
CA TYR A 25 -14.03 12.40 -13.53
C TYR A 25 -14.11 13.73 -14.29
N ARG A 26 -14.36 14.84 -13.58
CA ARG A 26 -14.41 16.18 -14.17
C ARG A 26 -13.08 16.57 -14.82
N ARG A 27 -11.95 16.19 -14.21
CA ARG A 27 -10.64 16.45 -14.80
C ARG A 27 -10.43 15.62 -16.05
N LEU A 28 -10.83 14.35 -16.02
CA LEU A 28 -10.69 13.44 -17.16
C LEU A 28 -11.45 13.93 -18.39
N GLN A 29 -12.64 14.52 -18.21
CA GLN A 29 -13.43 15.11 -19.30
C GLN A 29 -12.80 16.36 -19.94
N ARG A 30 -11.89 17.05 -19.25
CA ARG A 30 -11.26 18.29 -19.72
C ARG A 30 -9.86 18.07 -20.30
N LEU A 31 -9.36 16.84 -20.28
CA LEU A 31 -8.04 16.52 -20.80
C LEU A 31 -8.08 16.42 -22.34
N PRO A 32 -6.99 16.82 -23.02
CA PRO A 32 -6.91 16.73 -24.48
C PRO A 32 -6.90 15.26 -24.93
N VAL A 33 -7.37 15.00 -26.16
CA VAL A 33 -7.43 13.65 -26.76
C VAL A 33 -6.07 12.93 -26.70
N ALA A 34 -4.96 13.64 -26.91
CA ALA A 34 -3.61 13.09 -26.80
C ALA A 34 -3.28 12.47 -25.42
N PHE A 35 -3.98 12.86 -24.35
CA PHE A 35 -3.86 12.20 -23.06
C PHE A 35 -4.52 10.81 -23.07
N HIS A 36 -5.70 10.71 -23.69
CA HIS A 36 -6.46 9.47 -23.79
C HIS A 36 -5.79 8.46 -24.72
N ASP A 37 -5.05 8.92 -25.74
CA ASP A 37 -4.26 8.04 -26.61
C ASP A 37 -3.07 7.38 -25.89
N ARG A 38 -2.55 8.04 -24.84
CA ARG A 38 -1.39 7.56 -24.07
C ARG A 38 -1.75 6.67 -22.89
N TRP A 39 -3.00 6.69 -22.43
CA TRP A 39 -3.44 6.01 -21.20
C TRP A 39 -4.58 5.04 -21.47
N GLN A 40 -4.40 3.77 -21.10
CA GLN A 40 -5.43 2.76 -21.26
C GLN A 40 -6.64 3.04 -20.34
N SER A 41 -7.85 2.98 -20.89
CA SER A 41 -9.11 3.20 -20.16
C SER A 41 -9.24 2.31 -18.92
N GLY A 42 -8.75 1.06 -18.99
CA GLY A 42 -8.76 0.13 -17.86
C GLY A 42 -7.89 0.59 -16.69
N GLN A 43 -6.74 1.22 -16.96
CA GLN A 43 -5.87 1.75 -15.91
C GLN A 43 -6.51 2.94 -15.20
N LEU A 44 -7.18 3.82 -15.94
CA LEU A 44 -7.92 4.95 -15.37
C LEU A 44 -9.09 4.47 -14.49
N LEU A 45 -9.81 3.44 -14.93
CA LEU A 45 -10.87 2.80 -14.16
C LEU A 45 -10.32 2.15 -12.87
N SER A 46 -9.22 1.42 -12.97
CA SER A 46 -8.55 0.81 -11.81
C SER A 46 -8.15 1.87 -10.78
N ARG A 47 -7.51 2.97 -11.19
CA ARG A 47 -7.17 4.08 -10.27
C ARG A 47 -8.41 4.69 -9.61
N MET A 48 -9.48 4.91 -10.36
CA MET A 48 -10.73 5.47 -9.82
C MET A 48 -11.43 4.52 -8.82
N MET A 49 -11.32 3.21 -9.03
CA MET A 49 -11.99 2.21 -8.20
C MET A 49 -11.13 1.72 -7.03
N GLN A 50 -9.88 1.34 -7.28
CA GLN A 50 -8.95 0.83 -6.27
C GLN A 50 -8.24 1.94 -5.52
N ASP A 51 -7.50 2.83 -6.18
CA ASP A 51 -6.64 3.80 -5.47
C ASP A 51 -7.48 4.75 -4.60
N ILE A 52 -8.58 5.29 -5.14
CA ILE A 52 -9.49 6.15 -4.37
C ILE A 52 -10.10 5.38 -3.19
N SER A 53 -10.45 4.11 -3.36
CA SER A 53 -10.98 3.26 -2.28
C SER A 53 -9.94 2.98 -1.20
N ILE A 54 -8.67 2.78 -1.58
CA ILE A 54 -7.53 2.63 -0.65
C ILE A 54 -7.35 3.92 0.15
N ILE A 55 -7.31 5.07 -0.52
CA ILE A 55 -7.19 6.39 0.13
C ILE A 55 -8.32 6.59 1.14
N ARG A 56 -9.57 6.32 0.74
CA ARG A 56 -10.73 6.39 1.64
C ARG A 56 -10.55 5.49 2.86
N ARG A 57 -10.15 4.23 2.68
CA ARG A 57 -9.95 3.29 3.80
C ARG A 57 -8.84 3.78 4.74
N TRP A 58 -7.77 4.34 4.18
CA TRP A 58 -6.67 4.90 4.95
C TRP A 58 -7.09 6.12 5.76
N LEU A 59 -7.86 7.04 5.17
CA LEU A 59 -8.42 8.20 5.87
C LEU A 59 -9.43 7.79 6.95
N ALA A 60 -10.31 6.84 6.64
CA ALA A 60 -11.34 6.38 7.56
C ALA A 60 -10.75 5.66 8.78
N PHE A 61 -9.83 4.73 8.54
CA PHE A 61 -9.37 3.81 9.58
C PHE A 61 -7.91 4.06 9.97
N GLY A 62 -7.02 4.15 8.99
CA GLY A 62 -5.57 4.29 9.23
C GLY A 62 -5.23 5.58 9.97
N LEU A 63 -5.73 6.72 9.50
CA LEU A 63 -5.48 8.03 10.10
C LEU A 63 -6.05 8.12 11.51
N VAL A 64 -7.29 7.68 11.71
CA VAL A 64 -7.94 7.69 13.03
C VAL A 64 -7.19 6.79 14.01
N LEU A 65 -6.80 5.59 13.59
CA LEU A 65 -6.02 4.67 14.41
C LEU A 65 -4.66 5.26 14.77
N LEU A 66 -3.98 5.91 13.81
CA LEU A 66 -2.71 6.59 14.05
C LEU A 66 -2.87 7.71 15.09
N VAL A 67 -3.86 8.58 14.93
CA VAL A 67 -4.13 9.69 15.87
C VAL A 67 -4.43 9.14 17.27
N VAL A 68 -5.30 8.14 17.39
CA VAL A 68 -5.65 7.54 18.69
C VAL A 68 -4.44 6.89 19.35
N ASN A 69 -3.63 6.13 18.61
CA ASN A 69 -2.44 5.49 19.17
C ASN A 69 -1.40 6.50 19.61
N VAL A 70 -1.14 7.53 18.80
CA VAL A 70 -0.19 8.60 19.15
C VAL A 70 -0.66 9.34 20.40
N LEU A 71 -1.95 9.72 20.48
CA LEU A 71 -2.52 10.33 21.68
C LEU A 71 -2.40 9.41 22.90
N THR A 72 -2.71 8.12 22.75
CA THR A 72 -2.60 7.14 23.84
C THR A 72 -1.17 7.04 24.37
N ILE A 73 -0.18 6.99 23.48
CA ILE A 73 1.23 6.92 23.86
C ILE A 73 1.65 8.22 24.57
N ILE A 74 1.29 9.39 24.03
CA ILE A 74 1.66 10.69 24.61
C ILE A 74 1.01 10.88 25.98
N VAL A 75 -0.31 10.71 26.07
CA VAL A 75 -1.05 10.88 27.33
C VAL A 75 -0.58 9.86 28.36
N GLY A 76 -0.41 8.60 27.96
CA GLY A 76 0.10 7.55 28.83
C GLY A 76 1.51 7.86 29.35
N ALA A 77 2.40 8.34 28.48
CA ALA A 77 3.74 8.77 28.88
C ALA A 77 3.68 9.93 29.87
N VAL A 78 2.93 10.99 29.58
CA VAL A 78 2.80 12.18 30.46
C VAL A 78 2.29 11.78 31.85
N LEU A 79 1.22 10.98 31.93
CA LEU A 79 0.68 10.51 33.21
C LEU A 79 1.71 9.68 33.99
N LEU A 80 2.44 8.81 33.29
CA LEU A 80 3.42 7.94 33.90
C LEU A 80 4.63 8.73 34.44
N PHE A 81 5.10 9.74 33.71
CA PHE A 81 6.14 10.66 34.19
C PHE A 81 5.66 11.52 35.37
N GLN A 82 4.40 11.93 35.38
CA GLN A 82 3.84 12.75 36.45
C GLN A 82 3.66 11.97 37.76
N TRP A 83 3.33 10.68 37.69
CA TRP A 83 3.23 9.82 38.87
C TRP A 83 4.57 9.30 39.39
N HIS A 84 5.41 8.78 38.50
CA HIS A 84 6.70 8.24 38.90
C HIS A 84 7.73 8.30 37.77
N TRP A 85 8.51 9.39 37.75
CA TRP A 85 9.51 9.65 36.72
C TRP A 85 10.51 8.50 36.54
N LEU A 86 10.87 7.78 37.61
CA LEU A 86 11.80 6.65 37.56
C LEU A 86 11.23 5.47 36.73
N LEU A 87 9.93 5.16 36.87
CA LEU A 87 9.28 4.13 36.06
C LEU A 87 9.22 4.53 34.58
N GLY A 88 9.08 5.82 34.29
CA GLY A 88 9.10 6.34 32.92
C GLY A 88 10.43 6.18 32.23
N VAL A 89 11.52 6.44 32.95
CA VAL A 89 12.87 6.22 32.44
C VAL A 89 13.11 4.71 32.19
N ILE A 90 12.74 3.84 33.12
CA ILE A 90 12.89 2.38 32.96
C ILE A 90 12.11 1.89 31.73
N PHE A 91 10.87 2.36 31.55
CA PHE A 91 10.04 2.00 30.40
C PHE A 91 10.67 2.46 29.08
N LEU A 92 11.15 3.71 29.00
CA LEU A 92 11.83 4.23 27.80
C LEU A 92 13.11 3.45 27.48
N VAL A 93 13.95 3.19 28.47
CA VAL A 93 15.20 2.45 28.28
C VAL A 93 14.94 1.03 27.77
N THR A 94 13.90 0.37 28.31
CA THR A 94 13.55 -1.00 27.88
C THR A 94 12.89 -1.01 26.50
N SER A 95 12.12 0.02 26.17
CA SER A 95 11.37 0.10 24.90
C SER A 95 12.21 0.64 23.73
N ALA A 96 13.22 1.48 23.98
CA ALA A 96 14.12 2.02 22.96
C ALA A 96 14.80 0.95 22.06
N PRO A 97 15.39 -0.14 22.59
CA PRO A 97 15.99 -1.18 21.73
C PRO A 97 14.95 -1.91 20.89
N LEU A 98 13.73 -2.10 21.40
CA LEU A 98 12.62 -2.69 20.64
C LEU A 98 12.21 -1.81 19.47
N TRP A 99 12.10 -0.50 19.68
CA TRP A 99 11.81 0.47 18.61
C TRP A 99 12.92 0.48 17.55
N TYR A 100 14.18 0.49 17.98
CA TYR A 100 15.32 0.47 17.05
C TYR A 100 15.37 -0.83 16.24
N ALA A 101 15.19 -1.99 16.89
CA ALA A 101 15.14 -3.29 16.22
C ALA A 101 13.97 -3.37 15.23
N GLY A 102 12.79 -2.88 15.62
CA GLY A 102 11.60 -2.81 14.77
C GLY A 102 11.84 -1.94 13.52
N TYR A 103 12.38 -0.73 13.70
CA TYR A 103 12.70 0.17 12.59
C TYR A 103 13.70 -0.45 11.60
N ARG A 104 14.75 -1.11 12.11
CA ARG A 104 15.74 -1.80 11.27
C ARG A 104 15.14 -3.00 10.54
N PHE A 105 14.26 -3.75 11.20
CA PHE A 105 13.54 -4.86 10.62
C PHE A 105 12.62 -4.38 9.50
N GLU A 106 11.78 -3.38 9.74
CA GLU A 106 10.85 -2.83 8.74
C GLU A 106 11.57 -2.37 7.48
N LYS A 107 12.67 -1.62 7.63
CA LYS A 107 13.47 -1.14 6.49
C LYS A 107 14.08 -2.29 5.68
N ARG A 108 14.61 -3.31 6.36
CA ARG A 108 15.21 -4.48 5.70
C ARG A 108 14.14 -5.34 5.03
N TYR A 109 13.04 -5.59 5.74
CA TYR A 109 11.92 -6.36 5.24
C TYR A 109 11.29 -5.69 4.01
N GLY A 110 11.06 -4.38 4.03
CA GLY A 110 10.53 -3.65 2.88
C GLY A 110 11.40 -3.77 1.63
N THR A 111 12.73 -3.75 1.79
CA THR A 111 13.66 -3.93 0.67
C THR A 111 13.59 -5.35 0.12
N LEU A 112 13.60 -6.37 0.99
CA LEU A 112 13.53 -7.78 0.58
C LEU A 112 12.17 -8.15 -0.03
N ALA A 113 11.08 -7.63 0.54
CA ALA A 113 9.74 -7.83 0.03
C ALA A 113 9.60 -7.26 -1.38
N ARG A 114 10.18 -6.08 -1.64
CA ARG A 114 10.19 -5.48 -2.97
C ARG A 114 11.02 -6.29 -3.97
N GLN A 115 12.21 -6.74 -3.58
CA GLN A 115 13.01 -7.64 -4.42
C GLN A 115 12.27 -8.93 -4.76
N SER A 116 11.57 -9.53 -3.79
CA SER A 116 10.75 -10.73 -4.03
C SER A 116 9.59 -10.47 -4.97
N GLN A 117 8.94 -9.31 -4.87
CA GLN A 117 7.87 -8.90 -5.80
C GLN A 117 8.41 -8.69 -7.22
N ASP A 118 9.56 -8.05 -7.37
CA ASP A 118 10.21 -7.82 -8.66
C ASP A 118 10.57 -9.17 -9.32
N GLN A 119 11.19 -10.10 -8.58
CA GLN A 119 11.49 -11.45 -9.08
C GLN A 119 10.25 -12.23 -9.49
N ALA A 120 9.16 -12.14 -8.72
CA ALA A 120 7.89 -12.77 -9.08
C ALA A 120 7.30 -12.16 -10.36
N GLY A 121 7.44 -10.84 -10.55
CA GLY A 121 7.04 -10.13 -11.76
C GLY A 121 7.84 -10.57 -13.00
N ASP A 122 9.15 -10.72 -12.86
CA ASP A 122 10.02 -11.20 -13.94
C ASP A 122 9.66 -12.63 -14.38
N LEU A 123 9.40 -13.52 -13.41
CA LEU A 123 8.92 -14.88 -13.70
C LEU A 123 7.57 -14.86 -14.42
N ALA A 124 6.61 -14.06 -13.92
CA ALA A 124 5.29 -13.95 -14.54
C ALA A 124 5.39 -13.45 -15.98
N THR A 125 6.22 -12.44 -16.24
CA THR A 125 6.48 -11.91 -17.58
C THR A 125 7.07 -12.98 -18.49
N SER A 126 8.10 -13.71 -18.03
CA SER A 126 8.71 -14.79 -18.83
C SER A 126 7.72 -15.91 -19.17
N VAL A 127 6.79 -16.23 -18.26
CA VAL A 127 5.72 -17.20 -18.51
C VAL A 127 4.72 -16.66 -19.53
N GLU A 128 4.28 -15.41 -19.37
CA GLU A 128 3.34 -14.76 -20.29
C GLU A 128 3.87 -14.70 -21.73
N GLU A 129 5.14 -14.29 -21.90
CA GLU A 129 5.84 -14.28 -23.18
C GLU A 129 5.95 -15.68 -23.80
N SER A 130 6.27 -16.70 -22.98
CA SER A 130 6.37 -18.09 -23.44
C SER A 130 5.02 -18.65 -23.89
N VAL A 131 3.93 -18.30 -23.20
CA VAL A 131 2.56 -18.70 -23.56
C VAL A 131 2.12 -18.02 -24.85
N HIS A 132 2.34 -16.71 -24.99
CA HIS A 132 2.03 -15.98 -26.22
C HIS A 132 2.86 -16.48 -27.41
N GLY A 133 4.15 -16.77 -27.17
CA GLY A 133 5.10 -17.26 -28.16
C GLY A 133 5.09 -18.77 -28.38
N ILE A 134 4.16 -19.54 -27.79
CA ILE A 134 4.23 -21.01 -27.74
C ILE A 134 4.32 -21.66 -29.13
N ARG A 135 3.66 -21.08 -30.15
CA ARG A 135 3.74 -21.57 -31.53
C ARG A 135 5.13 -21.39 -32.12
N VAL A 136 5.76 -20.24 -31.89
CA VAL A 136 7.13 -19.95 -32.32
C VAL A 136 8.11 -20.88 -31.60
N LEU A 137 7.93 -21.04 -30.30
CA LEU A 137 8.78 -21.89 -29.46
C LEU A 137 8.76 -23.35 -29.91
N LYS A 138 7.57 -23.86 -30.28
CA LYS A 138 7.40 -25.21 -30.86
C LYS A 138 7.97 -25.32 -32.27
N ALA A 139 7.76 -24.31 -33.13
CA ALA A 139 8.27 -24.31 -34.50
C ALA A 139 9.80 -24.35 -34.57
N PHE A 140 10.48 -23.67 -33.65
CA PHE A 140 11.95 -23.67 -33.56
C PHE A 140 12.52 -24.75 -32.62
N GLY A 141 11.68 -25.59 -32.00
CA GLY A 141 12.12 -26.63 -31.06
C GLY A 141 12.83 -26.11 -29.79
N ARG A 142 12.59 -24.86 -29.39
CA ARG A 142 13.30 -24.18 -28.28
C ARG A 142 12.62 -24.33 -26.91
N GLY A 143 11.71 -25.29 -26.75
CA GLY A 143 11.00 -25.56 -25.49
C GLY A 143 11.91 -25.84 -24.30
N SER A 144 12.93 -26.67 -24.48
CA SER A 144 13.91 -26.98 -23.43
C SER A 144 14.73 -25.77 -22.99
N HIS A 145 15.02 -24.86 -23.92
CA HIS A 145 15.80 -23.65 -23.66
C HIS A 145 15.00 -22.63 -22.82
N ALA A 146 13.70 -22.46 -23.13
CA ALA A 146 12.81 -21.64 -22.31
C ALA A 146 12.60 -22.25 -20.91
N LEU A 147 12.50 -23.58 -20.81
CA LEU A 147 12.39 -24.28 -19.53
C LEU A 147 13.64 -24.10 -18.66
N GLN A 148 14.83 -24.18 -19.27
CA GLN A 148 16.10 -23.91 -18.57
C GLN A 148 16.20 -22.47 -18.08
N LYS A 149 15.69 -21.49 -18.85
CA LYS A 149 15.64 -20.08 -18.43
C LYS A 149 14.68 -19.88 -17.26
N PHE A 150 13.58 -20.63 -17.20
CA PHE A 150 12.61 -20.58 -16.09
C PHE A 150 13.11 -21.27 -14.80
N ALA A 151 13.88 -22.35 -14.93
CA ALA A 151 14.40 -23.12 -13.79
C ALA A 151 15.59 -22.47 -13.07
N ARG A 152 16.02 -21.29 -13.53
CA ARG A 152 17.19 -20.55 -13.03
C ARG A 152 16.75 -19.28 -12.33
#